data_AF-I4CXC1-F1
#
_entry.id   AF-I4CXC1-F1
#
_cell.length_a   1.000
_cell.length_b   1.000
_cell.length_c   1.000
_cell.angle_alpha   90.00
_cell.angle_beta   90.00
_cell.angle_gamma   90.00
#
_symmetry.space_group_name_H-M   'P 1'
#
loop_
_entity.id
_entity.type
_entity.pdbx_description
1 polymer ?
#
loop_
_entity_poly.entity_id
_entity_poly.type
_entity_poly.pdbx_seq_one_letter_code
_entity_poly.pdbx_strand_id
1 'polypeptide(L)'
;MNALANFFTRLVNRYMPDPLVIAIGLTMLTLLLAVLVEGASPLDATRYWGDGFWNLLAFSMQMTVILLAGYILARTPFVDGMLDRITAIVQTPFAAIVVATLIGTIGSWLNWGFGLVIGSIVAQKLALKVRGLHYPLVIAAAFSGFSVYGIGLSGSVPLLIATEGHFLQGQMGLVPLSETIFSAPLLIAAALVVLTLPLFNAWLHPKNAKDIVEIDPATVAVPFEPSLDGRQDMTLADRMNHSKVVGVVIGLLGLVYVGLHFIEGGSLDLNTVNFIFLFLGILLFASPARYLAALGEGVKIVSGIIIQYPFYAGIMGILVGSGLVVSFAELFVRISTAETLPIWSFVSGGLINILAPSGGGQWAVQGPVVIEAARELNASFAATALGVQVGDQWTNMIQPFWILPVLAISKLKLRDVMGYMVLILGYLGVIFGGTIWIWGYLSA
;
A
#
# COMPACT_ATOMS: atom_id res chain seq x y z
N MET A 1 -16.67 -4.68 21.64
CA MET A 1 -16.17 -4.97 20.28
C MET A 1 -17.30 -5.14 19.27
N ASN A 2 -18.28 -6.02 19.50
CA ASN A 2 -19.33 -6.33 18.51
C ASN A 2 -20.17 -5.12 18.06
N ALA A 3 -20.56 -4.20 18.97
CA ALA A 3 -21.33 -3.01 18.58
C ALA A 3 -20.56 -2.05 17.65
N LEU A 4 -19.27 -1.83 17.95
CA LEU A 4 -18.37 -0.98 17.16
C LEU A 4 -18.07 -1.62 15.80
N ALA A 5 -17.72 -2.91 15.78
CA ALA A 5 -17.53 -3.68 14.55
C ALA A 5 -18.78 -3.65 13.66
N ASN A 6 -19.97 -3.83 14.25
CA ASN A 6 -21.24 -3.78 13.54
C ASN A 6 -21.59 -2.37 13.04
N PHE A 7 -21.18 -1.31 13.74
CA PHE A 7 -21.36 0.06 13.27
C PHE A 7 -20.53 0.32 12.01
N PHE A 8 -19.22 0.11 12.07
CA PHE A 8 -18.31 0.34 10.92
C PHE A 8 -18.63 -0.59 9.75
N THR A 9 -18.95 -1.86 10.01
CA THR A 9 -19.39 -2.79 8.96
C THR A 9 -20.65 -2.29 8.26
N ARG A 10 -21.68 -1.85 9.03
CA ARG A 10 -22.92 -1.34 8.45
C ARG A 10 -22.68 -0.06 7.66
N LEU A 11 -21.79 0.81 8.14
CA LEU A 11 -21.39 2.02 7.43
C LEU A 11 -20.77 1.68 6.08
N VAL A 12 -19.74 0.83 6.08
CA VAL A 12 -19.03 0.43 4.85
C VAL A 12 -19.97 -0.28 3.88
N ASN A 13 -20.68 -1.33 4.32
CA ASN A 13 -21.54 -2.11 3.42
C ASN A 13 -22.71 -1.31 2.84
N ARG A 14 -23.17 -0.26 3.52
CA ARG A 14 -24.33 0.52 3.08
C ARG A 14 -23.96 1.74 2.24
N TYR A 15 -22.81 2.35 2.51
CA TYR A 15 -22.49 3.69 1.97
C TYR A 15 -21.22 3.76 1.15
N MET A 16 -20.35 2.74 1.17
CA MET A 16 -19.08 2.81 0.46
C MET A 16 -19.20 2.09 -0.89
N PRO A 17 -19.20 2.83 -2.01
CA PRO A 17 -19.32 2.24 -3.34
C PRO A 17 -17.99 1.64 -3.80
N ASP A 18 -18.01 1.04 -5.00
CA ASP A 18 -16.79 0.55 -5.64
C ASP A 18 -15.78 1.71 -5.88
N PRO A 19 -14.47 1.49 -5.72
CA PRO A 19 -13.44 2.51 -5.94
C PRO A 19 -13.52 3.26 -7.28
N LEU A 20 -13.94 2.59 -8.37
CA LEU A 20 -14.15 3.27 -9.65
C LEU A 20 -15.30 4.28 -9.57
N VAL A 21 -16.40 3.92 -8.91
CA VAL A 21 -17.55 4.82 -8.69
C VAL A 21 -17.14 6.01 -7.85
N ILE A 22 -16.26 5.82 -6.86
CA ILE A 22 -15.67 6.91 -6.08
C ILE A 22 -14.87 7.85 -6.99
N ALA A 23 -13.97 7.31 -7.82
CA ALA A 23 -13.15 8.14 -8.73
C ALA A 23 -14.00 8.96 -9.71
N ILE A 24 -15.09 8.38 -10.24
CA ILE A 24 -16.07 9.08 -11.07
C ILE A 24 -16.79 10.17 -10.25
N GLY A 25 -17.27 9.83 -9.05
CA GLY A 25 -17.95 10.79 -8.17
C GLY A 25 -17.06 11.98 -7.80
N LEU A 26 -15.79 11.73 -7.49
CA LEU A 26 -14.81 12.78 -7.23
C LEU A 26 -14.53 13.62 -8.48
N THR A 27 -14.46 13.01 -9.65
CA THR A 27 -14.35 13.76 -10.92
C THR A 27 -15.52 14.73 -11.08
N MET A 28 -16.74 14.26 -10.89
CA MET A 28 -17.95 15.11 -10.99
C MET A 28 -17.98 16.21 -9.93
N LEU A 29 -17.54 15.90 -8.70
CA LEU A 29 -17.44 16.87 -7.63
C LEU A 29 -16.41 17.96 -7.95
N THR A 30 -15.23 17.58 -8.43
CA THR A 30 -14.17 18.54 -8.78
C THR A 30 -14.59 19.41 -9.97
N LEU A 31 -15.28 18.86 -10.97
CA LEU A 31 -15.87 19.64 -12.06
C LEU A 31 -16.88 20.67 -11.52
N LEU A 32 -17.76 20.26 -10.62
CA LEU A 32 -18.75 21.15 -10.00
C LEU A 32 -18.06 22.29 -9.23
N LEU A 33 -17.03 21.97 -8.45
CA LEU A 33 -16.27 22.96 -7.68
C LEU A 33 -15.53 23.93 -8.60
N ALA A 34 -14.94 23.47 -9.70
CA ALA A 34 -14.29 24.35 -10.67
C ALA A 34 -15.28 25.36 -11.28
N VAL A 35 -16.52 24.93 -11.55
CA VAL A 35 -17.55 25.82 -12.10
C VAL A 35 -18.11 26.77 -11.04
N LEU A 36 -18.46 26.26 -9.85
CA LEU A 36 -19.18 27.04 -8.83
C LEU A 36 -18.26 27.92 -7.99
N VAL A 37 -17.02 27.51 -7.74
CA VAL A 37 -16.06 28.22 -6.87
C VAL A 37 -15.13 29.09 -7.70
N GLU A 38 -14.51 28.52 -8.74
CA GLU A 38 -13.53 29.25 -9.58
C GLU A 38 -14.17 29.98 -10.76
N GLY A 39 -15.47 29.77 -11.01
CA GLY A 39 -16.17 30.39 -12.13
C GLY A 39 -15.72 29.87 -13.50
N ALA A 40 -15.06 28.71 -13.57
CA ALA A 40 -14.69 28.09 -14.84
C ALA A 40 -15.93 27.72 -15.64
N SER A 41 -15.87 27.85 -16.98
CA SER A 41 -16.97 27.34 -17.81
C SER A 41 -17.01 25.80 -17.73
N PRO A 42 -18.20 25.15 -17.82
CA PRO A 42 -18.27 23.68 -17.83
C PRO A 42 -17.43 23.05 -18.94
N LEU A 43 -17.27 23.74 -20.07
CA LEU A 43 -16.43 23.28 -21.18
C LEU A 43 -14.94 23.36 -20.85
N ASP A 44 -14.48 24.43 -20.20
CA ASP A 44 -13.08 24.55 -19.79
C ASP A 44 -12.73 23.56 -18.68
N ALA A 45 -13.61 23.39 -17.69
CA ALA A 45 -13.44 22.35 -16.67
C ALA A 45 -13.34 20.94 -17.29
N THR A 46 -14.14 20.66 -18.33
CA THR A 46 -14.05 19.40 -19.09
C THR A 46 -12.74 19.28 -19.87
N ARG A 47 -12.24 20.38 -20.48
CA ARG A 47 -10.95 20.41 -21.17
C ARG A 47 -9.80 20.14 -20.21
N TYR A 48 -9.79 20.81 -19.05
CA TYR A 48 -8.79 20.57 -18.00
C TYR A 48 -8.73 19.11 -17.58
N TRP A 49 -9.89 18.47 -17.42
CA TRP A 49 -9.98 17.04 -17.12
C TRP A 49 -9.40 16.17 -18.24
N GLY A 50 -9.80 16.42 -19.49
CA GLY A 50 -9.38 15.64 -20.66
C GLY A 50 -7.88 15.77 -20.96
N ASP A 51 -7.36 17.00 -20.92
CA ASP A 51 -5.94 17.30 -21.15
C ASP A 51 -5.06 16.70 -20.04
N GLY A 52 -5.59 16.63 -18.80
CA GLY A 52 -4.91 16.04 -17.66
C GLY A 52 -4.94 14.51 -17.59
N PHE A 53 -5.85 13.85 -18.30
CA PHE A 53 -6.23 12.45 -18.07
C PHE A 53 -5.07 11.44 -18.20
N TRP A 54 -4.07 11.74 -19.05
CA TRP A 54 -2.95 10.85 -19.33
C TRP A 54 -1.65 11.21 -18.60
N ASN A 55 -1.66 12.25 -17.76
CA ASN A 55 -0.44 12.80 -17.16
C ASN A 55 0.24 11.86 -16.14
N LEU A 56 -0.46 10.81 -15.68
CA LEU A 56 0.07 9.85 -14.71
C LEU A 56 0.37 8.47 -15.30
N LEU A 57 0.46 8.29 -16.62
CA LEU A 57 0.66 6.96 -17.22
C LEU A 57 1.90 6.23 -16.69
N ALA A 58 3.05 6.91 -16.63
CA ALA A 58 4.29 6.32 -16.10
C ALA A 58 4.12 5.92 -14.63
N PHE A 59 3.57 6.81 -13.80
CA PHE A 59 3.31 6.56 -12.39
C PHE A 59 2.31 5.42 -12.16
N SER A 60 1.26 5.33 -12.98
CA SER A 60 0.26 4.26 -12.94
C SER A 60 0.89 2.90 -13.23
N MET A 61 1.80 2.85 -14.21
CA MET A 61 2.52 1.61 -14.53
C MET A 61 3.48 1.24 -13.41
N GLN A 62 4.21 2.21 -12.83
CA GLN A 62 5.08 1.96 -11.67
C GLN A 62 4.30 1.38 -10.49
N MET A 63 3.12 1.92 -10.17
CA MET A 63 2.25 1.41 -9.10
C MET A 63 1.58 0.07 -9.44
N THR A 64 1.41 -0.23 -10.72
CA THR A 64 0.94 -1.55 -11.17
C THR A 64 2.04 -2.59 -10.96
N VAL A 65 3.26 -2.28 -11.39
CA VAL A 65 4.43 -3.18 -11.28
C VAL A 65 4.79 -3.44 -9.83
N ILE A 66 4.73 -2.43 -8.94
CA ILE A 66 5.13 -2.61 -7.54
C ILE A 66 4.27 -3.65 -6.82
N LEU A 67 2.94 -3.61 -7.04
CA LEU A 67 2.00 -4.59 -6.49
C LEU A 67 2.18 -5.95 -7.14
N LEU A 68 2.31 -5.98 -8.47
CA LEU A 68 2.40 -7.21 -9.24
C LEU A 68 3.69 -7.98 -8.93
N ALA A 69 4.83 -7.30 -8.91
CA ALA A 69 6.12 -7.88 -8.58
C ALA A 69 6.14 -8.38 -7.12
N GLY A 70 5.59 -7.60 -6.18
CA GLY A 70 5.42 -8.03 -4.79
C GLY A 70 4.55 -9.28 -4.65
N TYR A 71 3.40 -9.32 -5.35
CA TYR A 71 2.50 -10.48 -5.38
C TYR A 71 3.18 -11.73 -5.92
N ILE A 72 3.89 -11.60 -7.04
CA ILE A 72 4.62 -12.69 -7.67
C ILE A 72 5.70 -13.22 -6.71
N LEU A 73 6.52 -12.34 -6.15
CA LEU A 73 7.59 -12.71 -5.22
C LEU A 73 7.06 -13.51 -4.01
N ALA A 74 5.94 -13.07 -3.43
CA ALA A 74 5.30 -13.72 -2.29
C ALA A 74 4.84 -15.17 -2.57
N ARG A 75 4.66 -15.53 -3.84
CA ARG A 75 4.23 -16.87 -4.28
C ARG A 75 5.36 -17.74 -4.82
N THR A 76 6.61 -17.30 -4.67
CA THR A 76 7.75 -18.12 -5.08
C THR A 76 7.90 -19.32 -4.15
N PRO A 77 8.37 -20.49 -4.66
CA PRO A 77 8.62 -21.67 -3.82
C PRO A 77 9.62 -21.41 -2.68
N PHE A 78 10.56 -20.50 -2.91
CA PHE A 78 11.53 -20.08 -1.90
C PHE A 78 10.85 -19.42 -0.70
N VAL A 79 9.96 -18.44 -0.95
CA VAL A 79 9.22 -17.74 0.10
C VAL A 79 8.27 -18.69 0.82
N ASP A 80 7.55 -19.54 0.08
CA ASP A 80 6.64 -20.51 0.67
C ASP A 80 7.37 -21.49 1.63
N GLY A 81 8.50 -22.04 1.18
CA GLY A 81 9.33 -22.92 2.02
C GLY A 81 9.96 -22.21 3.23
N MET A 82 10.28 -20.91 3.12
CA MET A 82 10.72 -20.10 4.25
C MET A 82 9.61 -19.95 5.29
N LEU A 83 8.38 -19.65 4.85
CA LEU A 83 7.22 -19.56 5.74
C LEU A 83 6.91 -20.90 6.42
N ASP A 84 7.04 -22.01 5.71
CA ASP A 84 6.82 -23.34 6.31
C ASP A 84 7.79 -23.63 7.46
N ARG A 85 9.06 -23.25 7.30
CA ARG A 85 10.07 -23.38 8.36
C ARG A 85 9.78 -22.47 9.54
N ILE A 86 9.44 -21.21 9.30
CA ILE A 86 9.12 -20.26 10.36
C ILE A 86 7.88 -20.73 11.14
N THR A 87 6.83 -21.16 10.44
CA THR A 87 5.59 -21.59 11.10
C THR A 87 5.71 -22.94 11.81
N ALA A 88 6.68 -23.78 11.45
CA ALA A 88 6.88 -25.10 12.08
C ALA A 88 7.32 -25.02 13.56
N ILE A 89 7.99 -23.93 13.95
CA ILE A 89 8.47 -23.76 15.34
C ILE A 89 7.48 -23.00 16.24
N VAL A 90 6.37 -22.51 15.68
CA VAL A 90 5.37 -21.71 16.41
C VAL A 90 4.30 -22.61 17.01
N GLN A 91 4.15 -22.56 18.34
CA GLN A 91 3.29 -23.51 19.07
C GLN A 91 2.12 -22.88 19.82
N THR A 92 2.13 -21.55 20.05
CA THR A 92 1.11 -20.88 20.88
C THR A 92 0.36 -19.80 20.10
N PRO A 93 -0.93 -19.52 20.41
CA PRO A 93 -1.68 -18.46 19.74
C PRO A 93 -1.02 -17.09 19.84
N PHE A 94 -0.43 -16.77 21.00
CA PHE A 94 0.31 -15.52 21.20
C PHE A 94 1.48 -15.41 20.22
N ALA A 95 2.35 -16.44 20.17
CA ALA A 95 3.49 -16.45 19.26
C ALA A 95 3.05 -16.43 17.79
N ALA A 96 1.95 -17.09 17.43
CA ALA A 96 1.40 -17.05 16.10
C ALA A 96 0.98 -15.63 15.68
N ILE A 97 0.27 -14.89 16.54
CA ILE A 97 -0.13 -13.51 16.23
C ILE A 97 1.09 -12.60 16.11
N VAL A 98 2.09 -12.76 17.00
CA VAL A 98 3.33 -12.00 16.94
C VAL A 98 4.06 -12.24 15.61
N VAL A 99 4.26 -13.51 15.25
CA VAL A 99 4.96 -13.89 14.00
C VAL A 99 4.19 -13.43 12.77
N ALA A 100 2.87 -13.59 12.74
CA ALA A 100 2.03 -13.13 11.63
C ALA A 100 2.11 -11.62 11.45
N THR A 101 2.05 -10.86 12.55
CA THR A 101 2.19 -9.40 12.53
C THR A 101 3.57 -9.00 12.03
N LEU A 102 4.65 -9.57 12.58
CA LEU A 102 6.02 -9.26 12.18
C LEU A 102 6.28 -9.50 10.69
N ILE A 103 5.82 -10.64 10.16
CA ILE A 103 5.99 -10.97 8.74
C ILE A 103 5.18 -10.02 7.86
N GLY A 104 3.94 -9.69 8.25
CA GLY A 104 3.12 -8.70 7.55
C GLY A 104 3.77 -7.30 7.55
N THR A 105 4.27 -6.86 8.69
CA THR A 105 4.91 -5.54 8.86
C THR A 105 6.22 -5.44 8.09
N ILE A 106 7.13 -6.40 8.27
CA ILE A 106 8.42 -6.44 7.55
C ILE A 106 8.17 -6.57 6.06
N GLY A 107 7.26 -7.45 5.65
CA GLY A 107 6.89 -7.62 4.26
C GLY A 107 6.39 -6.31 3.64
N SER A 108 5.48 -5.61 4.32
CA SER A 108 4.91 -4.34 3.85
C SER A 108 5.91 -3.20 3.85
N TRP A 109 6.83 -3.19 4.81
CA TRP A 109 7.92 -2.23 4.87
C TRP A 109 8.91 -2.40 3.71
N LEU A 110 9.20 -3.64 3.30
CA LEU A 110 10.06 -3.91 2.14
C LEU A 110 9.36 -3.62 0.81
N ASN A 111 8.15 -4.16 0.64
CA ASN A 111 7.29 -3.92 -0.51
C ASN A 111 5.83 -4.14 -0.12
N TRP A 112 5.03 -3.10 -0.29
CA TRP A 112 3.64 -3.10 0.15
C TRP A 112 2.77 -4.16 -0.54
N GLY A 113 3.05 -4.46 -1.82
CA GLY A 113 2.39 -5.54 -2.55
C GLY A 113 2.77 -6.92 -2.05
N PHE A 114 4.04 -7.11 -1.70
CA PHE A 114 4.55 -8.34 -1.09
C PHE A 114 3.96 -8.55 0.31
N GLY A 115 3.97 -7.52 1.15
CA GLY A 115 3.43 -7.52 2.51
C GLY A 115 1.96 -7.91 2.60
N LEU A 116 1.13 -7.32 1.73
CA LEU A 116 -0.30 -7.59 1.67
C LEU A 116 -0.60 -9.08 1.42
N VAL A 117 0.20 -9.72 0.58
CA VAL A 117 0.02 -11.14 0.20
C VAL A 117 0.64 -12.06 1.23
N ILE A 118 1.89 -11.82 1.64
CA ILE A 118 2.62 -12.72 2.53
C ILE A 118 2.00 -12.80 3.93
N GLY A 119 1.47 -11.68 4.44
CA GLY A 119 0.76 -11.65 5.72
C GLY A 119 -0.42 -12.62 5.74
N SER A 120 -1.22 -12.62 4.68
CA SER A 120 -2.39 -13.49 4.52
C SER A 120 -2.00 -14.97 4.43
N ILE A 121 -0.90 -15.29 3.75
CA ILE A 121 -0.40 -16.66 3.58
C ILE A 121 0.10 -17.20 4.92
N VAL A 122 0.93 -16.43 5.64
CA VAL A 122 1.50 -16.91 6.90
C VAL A 122 0.43 -17.06 7.99
N ALA A 123 -0.55 -16.15 8.05
CA ALA A 123 -1.66 -16.24 8.98
C ALA A 123 -2.47 -17.52 8.80
N GLN A 124 -2.72 -17.94 7.55
CA GLN A 124 -3.37 -19.22 7.24
C GLN A 124 -2.50 -20.43 7.66
N LYS A 125 -1.22 -20.44 7.30
CA LYS A 125 -0.30 -21.52 7.68
C LYS A 125 -0.21 -21.70 9.20
N LEU A 126 -0.21 -20.59 9.95
CA LEU A 126 -0.23 -20.60 11.41
C LEU A 126 -1.56 -21.11 11.97
N ALA A 127 -2.69 -20.64 11.44
CA ALA A 127 -4.02 -21.06 11.89
C ALA A 127 -4.29 -22.55 11.67
N LEU A 128 -3.72 -23.15 10.62
CA LEU A 128 -3.81 -24.59 10.38
C LEU A 128 -3.00 -25.44 11.37
N LYS A 129 -1.93 -24.87 11.95
CA LYS A 129 -0.99 -25.60 12.83
C LYS A 129 -1.26 -25.37 14.31
N VAL A 130 -1.64 -24.15 14.69
CA VAL A 130 -1.75 -23.71 16.09
C VAL A 130 -3.19 -23.78 16.56
N ARG A 131 -3.50 -24.78 17.39
CA ARG A 131 -4.80 -24.92 18.04
C ARG A 131 -5.10 -23.74 18.97
N GLY A 132 -6.36 -23.33 19.06
CA GLY A 132 -6.81 -22.18 19.83
C GLY A 132 -6.47 -20.83 19.20
N LEU A 133 -5.95 -20.79 17.96
CA LEU A 133 -5.67 -19.52 17.28
C LEU A 133 -6.96 -18.92 16.72
N HIS A 134 -7.32 -17.73 17.19
CA HIS A 134 -8.49 -17.03 16.67
C HIS A 134 -8.21 -16.48 15.26
N TYR A 135 -8.83 -17.11 14.26
CA TYR A 135 -8.51 -16.89 12.86
C TYR A 135 -8.78 -15.46 12.36
N PRO A 136 -9.93 -14.82 12.69
CA PRO A 136 -10.15 -13.42 12.34
C PRO A 136 -9.09 -12.46 12.88
N LEU A 137 -8.62 -12.68 14.11
CA LEU A 137 -7.59 -11.83 14.69
C LEU A 137 -6.22 -12.03 14.03
N VAL A 138 -5.78 -13.26 13.75
CA VAL A 138 -4.46 -13.44 13.11
C VAL A 138 -4.43 -12.87 11.68
N ILE A 139 -5.56 -12.90 10.96
CA ILE A 139 -5.69 -12.22 9.66
C ILE A 139 -5.64 -10.70 9.82
N ALA A 140 -6.41 -10.13 10.76
CA ALA A 140 -6.36 -8.70 11.07
C ALA A 140 -4.96 -8.25 11.49
N ALA A 141 -4.28 -9.06 12.31
CA ALA A 141 -2.94 -8.79 12.81
C ALA A 141 -1.90 -8.82 11.70
N ALA A 142 -1.94 -9.81 10.80
CA ALA A 142 -1.05 -9.84 9.64
C ALA A 142 -1.31 -8.67 8.68
N PHE A 143 -2.58 -8.35 8.40
CA PHE A 143 -2.96 -7.22 7.56
C PHE A 143 -2.55 -5.87 8.17
N SER A 144 -2.60 -5.73 9.50
CA SER A 144 -2.19 -4.50 10.17
C SER A 144 -0.73 -4.11 9.92
N GLY A 145 0.12 -5.07 9.52
CA GLY A 145 1.47 -4.77 9.05
C GLY A 145 1.50 -3.86 7.81
N PHE A 146 0.43 -3.80 7.02
CA PHE A 146 0.27 -2.84 5.93
C PHE A 146 0.33 -1.39 6.42
N SER A 147 0.14 -1.12 7.72
CA SER A 147 0.21 0.23 8.28
C SER A 147 1.58 0.92 8.17
N VAL A 148 2.66 0.22 7.81
CA VAL A 148 4.00 0.83 7.64
C VAL A 148 4.41 1.00 6.18
N TYR A 149 3.52 0.67 5.23
CA TYR A 149 3.86 0.59 3.81
C TYR A 149 4.37 1.92 3.24
N GLY A 150 3.74 3.03 3.64
CA GLY A 150 4.01 4.38 3.20
C GLY A 150 5.28 4.97 3.83
N ILE A 151 5.79 4.35 4.90
CA ILE A 151 7.07 4.70 5.56
C ILE A 151 8.13 3.61 5.34
N GLY A 152 7.88 2.69 4.41
CA GLY A 152 8.79 1.63 4.00
C GLY A 152 9.54 1.95 2.71
N LEU A 153 10.38 1.00 2.29
CA LEU A 153 11.19 1.09 1.07
C LEU A 153 10.38 1.19 -0.21
N SER A 154 9.09 0.85 -0.16
CA SER A 154 8.15 0.94 -1.29
C SER A 154 7.12 2.05 -1.17
N GLY A 155 7.27 2.98 -0.21
CA GLY A 155 6.27 4.01 0.05
C GLY A 155 5.99 4.86 -1.19
N SER A 156 4.73 4.94 -1.59
CA SER A 156 4.34 5.53 -2.88
C SER A 156 4.73 7.00 -3.01
N VAL A 157 4.41 7.82 -2.00
CA VAL A 157 4.77 9.23 -1.95
C VAL A 157 6.28 9.46 -1.82
N PRO A 158 6.99 8.90 -0.80
CA PRO A 158 8.42 9.19 -0.63
C PRO A 158 9.28 8.75 -1.81
N LEU A 159 8.98 7.60 -2.44
CA LEU A 159 9.71 7.19 -3.65
C LEU A 159 9.38 8.07 -4.84
N LEU A 160 8.12 8.49 -5.02
CA LEU A 160 7.73 9.36 -6.12
C LEU A 160 8.45 10.71 -6.06
N ILE A 161 8.45 11.37 -4.90
CA ILE A 161 9.09 12.69 -4.74
C ILE A 161 10.63 12.62 -4.73
N ALA A 162 11.19 11.41 -4.61
CA ALA A 162 12.61 11.14 -4.83
C ALA A 162 12.93 10.77 -6.30
N THR A 163 11.92 10.50 -7.15
CA THR A 163 12.11 10.07 -8.54
C THR A 163 12.16 11.26 -9.47
N GLU A 164 13.24 11.40 -10.26
CA GLU A 164 13.37 12.45 -11.26
C GLU A 164 12.22 12.42 -12.29
N GLY A 165 11.71 13.60 -12.63
CA GLY A 165 10.61 13.82 -13.56
C GLY A 165 9.21 13.71 -12.93
N HIS A 166 9.08 13.59 -11.60
CA HIS A 166 7.77 13.57 -10.96
C HIS A 166 7.01 14.89 -11.15
N PHE A 167 5.68 14.83 -11.19
CA PHE A 167 4.81 15.94 -11.59
C PHE A 167 4.83 17.17 -10.65
N LEU A 168 5.43 17.07 -9.46
CA LEU A 168 5.60 18.18 -8.51
C LEU A 168 7.04 18.70 -8.45
N GLN A 169 7.99 18.13 -9.20
CA GLN A 169 9.41 18.47 -9.06
C GLN A 169 9.67 19.97 -9.27
N GLY A 170 8.94 20.62 -10.18
CA GLY A 170 9.05 22.06 -10.41
C GLY A 170 8.59 22.93 -9.23
N GLN A 171 7.75 22.40 -8.33
CA GLN A 171 7.23 23.12 -7.16
C GLN A 171 8.04 22.84 -5.89
N MET A 172 8.42 21.57 -5.66
CA MET A 172 9.05 21.14 -4.41
C MET A 172 10.52 20.69 -4.55
N GLY A 173 11.05 20.64 -5.77
CA GLY A 173 12.33 19.98 -6.05
C GLY A 173 12.25 18.47 -5.88
N LEU A 174 13.42 17.81 -5.83
CA LEU A 174 13.52 16.41 -5.43
C LEU A 174 13.74 16.32 -3.92
N VAL A 175 12.97 15.47 -3.25
CA VAL A 175 13.11 15.22 -1.81
C VAL A 175 13.73 13.84 -1.61
N PRO A 176 15.00 13.76 -1.16
CA PRO A 176 15.70 12.48 -1.04
C PRO A 176 15.14 11.62 0.09
N LEU A 177 15.38 10.31 0.02
CA LEU A 177 14.91 9.36 1.05
C LEU A 177 15.52 9.59 2.43
N SER A 178 16.69 10.23 2.51
CA SER A 178 17.33 10.67 3.76
C SER A 178 16.48 11.68 4.54
N GLU A 179 15.67 12.47 3.85
CA GLU A 179 14.74 13.43 4.45
C GLU A 179 13.36 12.83 4.68
N THR A 180 13.06 11.64 4.15
CA THR A 180 11.76 11.00 4.26
C THR A 180 11.84 9.73 5.09
N ILE A 181 11.78 8.54 4.47
CA ILE A 181 11.68 7.24 5.15
C ILE A 181 12.92 6.89 5.99
N PHE A 182 14.08 7.49 5.69
CA PHE A 182 15.30 7.33 6.48
C PHE A 182 15.52 8.50 7.47
N SER A 183 14.56 9.40 7.61
CA SER A 183 14.59 10.41 8.68
C SER A 183 14.40 9.75 10.05
N ALA A 184 14.99 10.36 11.08
CA ALA A 184 14.89 9.85 12.45
C ALA A 184 13.42 9.69 12.93
N PRO A 185 12.49 10.66 12.70
CA PRO A 185 11.10 10.49 13.11
C PRO A 185 10.43 9.25 12.52
N LEU A 186 10.61 8.99 11.21
CA LEU A 186 9.99 7.84 10.56
C LEU A 186 10.66 6.51 10.91
N LEU A 187 11.99 6.48 11.07
CA LEU A 187 12.69 5.27 11.53
C LEU A 187 12.27 4.90 12.96
N ILE A 188 12.11 5.88 13.84
CA ILE A 188 11.60 5.66 15.20
C ILE A 188 10.16 5.16 15.14
N ALA A 189 9.29 5.77 14.35
CA ALA A 189 7.91 5.32 14.20
C ALA A 189 7.81 3.88 13.65
N ALA A 190 8.59 3.55 12.62
CA ALA A 190 8.67 2.20 12.07
C ALA A 190 9.17 1.20 13.13
N ALA A 191 10.22 1.54 13.88
CA ALA A 191 10.75 0.71 14.95
C ALA A 191 9.71 0.49 16.07
N LEU A 192 9.00 1.54 16.49
CA LEU A 192 7.92 1.44 17.45
C LEU A 192 6.86 0.46 16.94
N VAL A 193 6.31 0.67 15.74
CA VAL A 193 5.29 -0.23 15.18
C VAL A 193 5.80 -1.68 15.09
N VAL A 194 7.01 -1.92 14.58
CA VAL A 194 7.59 -3.28 14.48
C VAL A 194 7.72 -3.95 15.85
N LEU A 195 8.12 -3.21 16.89
CA LEU A 195 8.35 -3.78 18.22
C LEU A 195 7.06 -3.95 19.03
N THR A 196 6.10 -3.05 18.89
CA THR A 196 4.96 -2.97 19.81
C THR A 196 3.62 -3.40 19.20
N LEU A 197 3.41 -3.26 17.89
CA LEU A 197 2.17 -3.73 17.22
C LEU A 197 1.96 -5.26 17.36
N PRO A 198 2.98 -6.13 17.20
CA PRO A 198 2.80 -7.57 17.38
C PRO A 198 2.29 -7.95 18.77
N LEU A 199 2.79 -7.25 19.80
CA LEU A 199 2.39 -7.46 21.19
C LEU A 199 0.96 -6.95 21.44
N PHE A 200 0.64 -5.78 20.89
CA PHE A 200 -0.70 -5.22 20.95
C PHE A 200 -1.72 -6.17 20.31
N ASN A 201 -1.45 -6.65 19.10
CA ASN A 201 -2.31 -7.60 18.40
C ASN A 201 -2.47 -8.91 19.17
N ALA A 202 -1.38 -9.45 19.71
CA ALA A 202 -1.43 -10.70 20.48
C ALA A 202 -2.25 -10.56 21.78
N TRP A 203 -2.26 -9.37 22.38
CA TRP A 203 -3.08 -9.06 23.55
C TRP A 203 -4.58 -9.00 23.26
N LEU A 204 -4.98 -8.79 21.99
CA LEU A 204 -6.39 -8.80 21.57
C LEU A 204 -6.97 -10.22 21.45
N HIS A 205 -6.17 -11.27 21.64
CA HIS A 205 -6.63 -12.66 21.51
C HIS A 205 -7.75 -12.99 22.53
N PRO A 206 -8.87 -13.59 22.09
CA PRO A 206 -9.97 -13.95 22.99
C PRO A 206 -9.54 -14.93 24.08
N LYS A 207 -9.76 -14.56 25.34
CA LYS A 207 -9.40 -15.39 26.50
C LYS A 207 -10.34 -16.57 26.73
N ASN A 208 -11.61 -16.47 26.31
CA ASN A 208 -12.58 -17.55 26.49
C ASN A 208 -12.60 -18.44 25.25
N ALA A 209 -12.49 -19.76 25.44
CA ALA A 209 -12.50 -20.73 24.35
C ALA A 209 -13.74 -20.63 23.43
N LYS A 210 -14.91 -20.28 23.98
CA LYS A 210 -16.17 -20.12 23.22
C LYS A 210 -16.16 -18.97 22.20
N ASP A 211 -15.28 -17.99 22.40
CA ASP A 211 -15.17 -16.82 21.54
C ASP A 211 -14.10 -17.04 20.44
N ILE A 212 -13.37 -18.17 20.50
CA ILE A 212 -12.33 -18.53 19.53
C ILE A 212 -12.98 -19.23 18.33
N VAL A 213 -12.92 -18.53 17.20
CA VAL A 213 -13.16 -19.11 15.86
C VAL A 213 -11.85 -19.56 15.25
N GLU A 214 -11.66 -20.86 15.03
CA GLU A 214 -10.51 -21.43 14.32
C GLU A 214 -10.75 -21.48 12.80
N ILE A 215 -9.69 -21.66 12.01
CA ILE A 215 -9.79 -21.82 10.55
C ILE A 215 -10.45 -23.17 10.22
N ASP A 216 -11.31 -23.19 9.19
CA ASP A 216 -11.77 -24.44 8.59
C ASP A 216 -10.75 -24.89 7.52
N PRO A 217 -10.05 -26.02 7.70
CA PRO A 217 -9.05 -26.49 6.73
C PRO A 217 -9.60 -26.70 5.32
N ALA A 218 -10.90 -26.97 5.17
CA ALA A 218 -11.53 -27.17 3.86
C ALA A 218 -11.66 -25.85 3.05
N THR A 219 -11.49 -24.70 3.70
CA THR A 219 -11.64 -23.38 3.06
C THR A 219 -10.34 -22.84 2.47
N VAL A 220 -9.21 -23.48 2.75
CA VAL A 220 -7.88 -23.05 2.28
C VAL A 220 -7.67 -23.44 0.83
N ALA A 221 -7.33 -22.46 -0.01
CA ALA A 221 -7.07 -22.69 -1.42
C ALA A 221 -5.84 -23.61 -1.61
N VAL A 222 -5.95 -24.57 -2.52
CA VAL A 222 -4.83 -25.45 -2.91
C VAL A 222 -3.70 -24.59 -3.47
N PRO A 223 -2.43 -24.83 -3.10
CA PRO A 223 -1.30 -24.10 -3.64
C PRO A 223 -1.32 -24.08 -5.16
N PHE A 224 -1.00 -22.92 -5.74
CA PHE A 224 -0.84 -22.79 -7.17
C PHE A 224 0.40 -23.56 -7.62
N GLU A 225 0.21 -24.79 -8.09
CA GLU A 225 1.20 -25.52 -8.86
C GLU A 225 0.86 -25.38 -10.34
N PRO A 226 1.62 -24.59 -11.12
CA PRO A 226 1.47 -24.64 -12.57
C PRO A 226 1.74 -26.07 -13.02
N SER A 227 0.78 -26.68 -13.73
CA SER A 227 0.95 -28.03 -14.23
C SER A 227 2.21 -28.07 -15.08
N LEU A 228 3.19 -28.88 -14.65
CA LEU A 228 4.18 -29.37 -15.58
C LEU A 228 3.43 -30.36 -16.45
N ASP A 229 2.86 -29.85 -17.53
CA ASP A 229 2.21 -30.68 -18.53
C ASP A 229 3.19 -31.79 -18.90
N GLY A 230 2.89 -33.02 -18.45
CA GLY A 230 3.67 -34.24 -18.70
C GLY A 230 3.58 -34.69 -20.16
N ARG A 231 3.55 -33.73 -21.10
CA ARG A 231 3.51 -33.95 -22.54
C ARG A 231 4.81 -34.65 -22.94
N GLN A 232 4.67 -35.86 -23.48
CA GLN A 232 5.79 -36.68 -23.92
C GLN A 232 6.56 -36.05 -25.09
N ASP A 233 5.92 -35.15 -25.87
CA ASP A 233 6.53 -34.41 -26.98
C ASP A 233 6.61 -32.90 -26.67
N MET A 234 7.64 -32.48 -25.92
CA MET A 234 7.91 -31.05 -25.73
C MET A 234 8.60 -30.44 -26.96
N THR A 235 7.95 -29.46 -27.58
CA THR A 235 8.55 -28.65 -28.64
C THR A 235 9.73 -27.82 -28.10
N LEU A 236 10.59 -27.29 -28.99
CA LEU A 236 11.66 -26.38 -28.57
C LEU A 236 11.12 -25.16 -27.80
N ALA A 237 9.98 -24.62 -28.24
CA ALA A 237 9.31 -23.51 -27.58
C ALA A 237 8.86 -23.89 -26.15
N ASP A 238 8.27 -25.08 -25.97
CA ASP A 238 7.88 -25.57 -24.65
C ASP A 238 9.09 -25.72 -23.73
N ARG A 239 10.21 -26.23 -24.25
CA ARG A 239 11.46 -26.35 -23.48
C ARG A 239 11.99 -24.98 -23.06
N MET A 240 11.93 -23.97 -23.93
CA MET A 240 12.34 -22.60 -23.58
C MET A 240 11.42 -21.99 -22.51
N ASN A 241 10.11 -22.13 -22.66
CA ASN A 241 9.12 -21.63 -21.70
C ASN A 241 9.29 -22.25 -20.30
N HIS A 242 9.70 -23.52 -20.22
CA HIS A 242 9.92 -24.23 -18.97
C HIS A 242 11.39 -24.21 -18.49
N SER A 243 12.30 -23.64 -19.28
CA SER A 243 13.73 -23.62 -18.96
C SER A 243 14.03 -22.77 -17.75
N LYS A 244 14.62 -23.41 -16.72
CA LYS A 244 15.14 -22.70 -15.55
C LYS A 244 16.33 -21.79 -15.91
N VAL A 245 17.09 -22.15 -16.95
CA VAL A 245 18.27 -21.38 -17.36
C VAL A 245 17.84 -20.01 -17.87
N VAL A 246 16.74 -19.93 -18.64
CA VAL A 246 16.24 -18.66 -19.18
C VAL A 246 15.90 -17.68 -18.06
N GLY A 247 15.08 -18.10 -17.08
CA GLY A 247 14.71 -17.23 -15.97
C GLY A 247 15.88 -16.92 -15.03
N VAL A 248 16.79 -17.88 -14.81
CA VAL A 248 17.98 -17.65 -13.97
C VAL A 248 18.93 -16.64 -14.62
N VAL A 249 19.25 -16.79 -15.91
CA VAL A 249 20.16 -15.88 -16.61
C VAL A 249 19.62 -14.47 -16.64
N ILE A 250 18.34 -14.29 -17.01
CA ILE A 250 17.75 -12.94 -17.07
C ILE A 250 17.56 -12.32 -15.67
N GLY A 251 17.22 -13.14 -14.67
CA GLY A 251 17.14 -12.72 -13.27
C GLY A 251 18.50 -12.25 -12.75
N LEU A 252 19.56 -13.01 -12.99
CA LEU A 252 20.93 -12.64 -12.61
C LEU A 252 21.41 -11.39 -13.35
N LEU A 253 21.13 -11.25 -14.64
CA LEU A 253 21.47 -10.05 -15.40
C LEU A 253 20.85 -8.80 -14.75
N GLY A 254 19.56 -8.88 -14.39
CA GLY A 254 18.89 -7.81 -13.66
C GLY A 254 19.55 -7.51 -12.31
N LEU A 255 19.84 -8.53 -11.50
CA LEU A 255 20.49 -8.30 -10.20
C LEU A 255 21.93 -7.77 -10.32
N VAL A 256 22.65 -8.10 -11.39
CA VAL A 256 23.95 -7.49 -11.71
C VAL A 256 23.79 -6.01 -12.01
N TYR A 257 22.80 -5.62 -12.82
CA TYR A 257 22.50 -4.21 -13.08
C TYR A 257 22.17 -3.45 -11.79
N VAL A 258 21.38 -4.04 -10.90
CA VAL A 258 21.11 -3.46 -9.56
C VAL A 258 22.41 -3.25 -8.79
N GLY A 259 23.31 -4.22 -8.79
CA GLY A 259 24.63 -4.09 -8.16
C GLY A 259 25.46 -2.95 -8.75
N LEU A 260 25.49 -2.82 -10.08
CA LEU A 260 26.19 -1.74 -10.78
C LEU A 260 25.60 -0.36 -10.42
N HIS A 261 24.27 -0.23 -10.46
CA HIS A 261 23.56 1.01 -10.11
C HIS A 261 24.00 1.55 -8.75
N PHE A 262 24.06 0.70 -7.72
CA PHE A 262 24.48 1.13 -6.38
C PHE A 262 25.99 1.37 -6.26
N ILE A 263 26.83 0.62 -6.98
CA ILE A 263 28.29 0.86 -7.02
C ILE A 263 28.59 2.23 -7.65
N GLU A 264 27.80 2.64 -8.64
CA GLU A 264 27.91 3.92 -9.33
C GLU A 264 27.28 5.10 -8.56
N GLY A 265 26.75 4.86 -7.35
CA GLY A 265 26.18 5.88 -6.48
C GLY A 265 24.69 6.14 -6.69
N GLY A 266 24.00 5.28 -7.46
CA GLY A 266 22.55 5.34 -7.63
C GLY A 266 21.80 5.15 -6.31
N SER A 267 20.66 5.83 -6.18
CA SER A 267 19.78 5.75 -5.00
C SER A 267 18.58 4.84 -5.25
N LEU A 268 17.79 4.60 -4.20
CA LEU A 268 16.49 3.95 -4.33
C LEU A 268 15.45 4.96 -4.81
N ASP A 269 14.74 4.58 -5.86
CA ASP A 269 13.56 5.28 -6.40
C ASP A 269 12.48 4.25 -6.79
N LEU A 270 11.35 4.71 -7.35
CA LEU A 270 10.27 3.81 -7.77
C LEU A 270 10.73 2.77 -8.79
N ASN A 271 11.57 3.17 -9.75
CA ASN A 271 12.01 2.30 -10.83
C ASN A 271 12.98 1.23 -10.32
N THR A 272 13.92 1.61 -9.47
CA THR A 272 14.92 0.73 -8.88
C THR A 272 14.25 -0.32 -7.99
N VAL A 273 13.28 0.07 -7.15
CA VAL A 273 12.51 -0.89 -6.33
C VAL A 273 11.74 -1.86 -7.21
N ASN A 274 11.02 -1.36 -8.21
CA ASN A 274 10.30 -2.21 -9.16
C ASN A 274 11.22 -3.18 -9.89
N PHE A 275 12.38 -2.71 -10.33
CA PHE A 275 13.39 -3.52 -11.01
C PHE A 275 13.88 -4.66 -10.11
N ILE A 276 14.25 -4.35 -8.86
CA ILE A 276 14.71 -5.35 -7.88
C ILE A 276 13.65 -6.45 -7.70
N PHE A 277 12.41 -6.09 -7.42
CA PHE A 277 11.35 -7.06 -7.14
C PHE A 277 10.96 -7.87 -8.39
N LEU A 278 10.94 -7.24 -9.55
CA LEU A 278 10.66 -7.89 -10.83
C LEU A 278 11.69 -9.00 -11.12
N PHE A 279 12.98 -8.66 -11.12
CA PHE A 279 14.04 -9.60 -11.48
C PHE A 279 14.29 -10.64 -10.38
N LEU A 280 14.10 -10.30 -9.10
CA LEU A 280 14.12 -11.26 -8.02
C LEU A 280 12.97 -12.27 -8.14
N GLY A 281 11.76 -11.82 -8.50
CA GLY A 281 10.62 -12.70 -8.78
C GLY A 281 10.90 -13.67 -9.93
N ILE A 282 11.44 -13.18 -11.04
CA ILE A 282 11.83 -14.02 -12.18
C ILE A 282 12.90 -15.04 -11.77
N LEU A 283 13.94 -14.60 -11.06
CA LEU A 283 15.04 -15.46 -10.61
C LEU A 283 14.53 -16.61 -9.72
N LEU A 284 13.67 -16.30 -8.73
CA LEU A 284 13.19 -17.27 -7.75
C LEU A 284 12.12 -18.23 -8.31
N PHE A 285 11.37 -17.82 -9.33
CA PHE A 285 10.56 -18.77 -10.10
C PHE A 285 11.42 -19.65 -11.02
N ALA A 286 12.53 -19.11 -11.53
CA ALA A 286 13.47 -19.67 -12.50
C ALA A 286 12.87 -20.04 -13.87
N SER A 287 11.61 -20.48 -13.92
CA SER A 287 10.89 -20.86 -15.13
C SER A 287 9.96 -19.72 -15.59
N PRO A 288 10.10 -19.24 -16.84
CA PRO A 288 9.19 -18.25 -17.43
C PRO A 288 7.73 -18.66 -17.38
N ALA A 289 7.40 -19.91 -17.68
CA ALA A 289 6.03 -20.43 -17.63
C ALA A 289 5.42 -20.29 -16.23
N ARG A 290 6.17 -20.66 -15.18
CA ARG A 290 5.70 -20.52 -13.79
C ARG A 290 5.50 -19.06 -13.40
N TYR A 291 6.42 -18.20 -13.81
CA TYR A 291 6.34 -16.76 -13.59
C TYR A 291 5.09 -16.17 -14.28
N LEU A 292 4.87 -16.48 -15.56
CA LEU A 292 3.70 -15.99 -16.32
C LEU A 292 2.38 -16.49 -15.75
N ALA A 293 2.36 -17.71 -15.23
CA ALA A 293 1.15 -18.26 -14.63
C ALA A 293 0.83 -17.57 -13.28
N ALA A 294 1.84 -17.24 -12.47
CA ALA A 294 1.66 -16.39 -11.29
C ALA A 294 1.26 -14.95 -11.65
N LEU A 295 1.85 -14.38 -12.71
CA LEU A 295 1.52 -13.07 -13.26
C LEU A 295 0.04 -12.99 -13.66
N GLY A 296 -0.50 -14.01 -14.34
CA GLY A 296 -1.89 -14.07 -14.78
C GLY A 296 -2.90 -13.92 -13.64
N GLU A 297 -2.60 -14.49 -12.47
CA GLU A 297 -3.43 -14.28 -11.26
C GLU A 297 -3.21 -12.90 -10.63
N GLY A 298 -1.97 -12.40 -10.63
CA GLY A 298 -1.63 -11.08 -10.09
C GLY A 298 -2.27 -9.92 -10.85
N VAL A 299 -2.45 -10.04 -12.18
CA VAL A 299 -3.06 -8.99 -13.02
C VAL A 299 -4.50 -8.66 -12.58
N LYS A 300 -5.25 -9.64 -12.05
CA LYS A 300 -6.62 -9.42 -11.56
C LYS A 300 -6.65 -8.42 -10.39
N ILE A 301 -5.57 -8.36 -9.60
CA ILE A 301 -5.46 -7.57 -8.37
C ILE A 301 -5.14 -6.10 -8.67
N VAL A 302 -4.44 -5.83 -9.78
CA VAL A 302 -4.05 -4.45 -10.18
C VAL A 302 -5.10 -3.74 -11.04
N SER A 303 -6.19 -4.41 -11.42
CA SER A 303 -7.25 -3.86 -12.28
C SER A 303 -7.80 -2.51 -11.79
N GLY A 304 -8.01 -2.37 -10.48
CA GLY A 304 -8.44 -1.13 -9.85
C GLY A 304 -7.44 0.02 -10.02
N ILE A 305 -6.14 -0.25 -9.94
CA ILE A 305 -5.07 0.76 -10.13
C ILE A 305 -5.11 1.27 -11.57
N ILE A 306 -5.15 0.34 -12.52
CA ILE A 306 -5.09 0.63 -13.96
C ILE A 306 -6.23 1.57 -14.39
N ILE A 307 -7.46 1.31 -13.92
CA ILE A 307 -8.61 2.12 -14.34
C ILE A 307 -8.76 3.43 -13.56
N GLN A 308 -8.36 3.49 -12.28
CA GLN A 308 -8.60 4.68 -11.43
C GLN A 308 -7.58 5.80 -11.64
N TYR A 309 -6.30 5.47 -11.90
CA TYR A 309 -5.25 6.48 -11.96
C TYR A 309 -5.45 7.54 -13.06
N PRO A 310 -5.96 7.19 -14.27
CA PRO A 310 -6.31 8.20 -15.27
C PRO A 310 -7.40 9.18 -14.79
N PHE A 311 -8.37 8.72 -13.98
CA PHE A 311 -9.37 9.61 -13.38
C PHE A 311 -8.73 10.55 -12.36
N TYR A 312 -7.81 10.07 -11.53
CA TYR A 312 -7.06 10.94 -10.60
C TYR A 312 -6.20 11.97 -11.34
N ALA A 313 -5.60 11.59 -12.47
CA ALA A 313 -4.87 12.52 -13.34
C ALA A 313 -5.80 13.59 -13.93
N GLY A 314 -7.00 13.20 -14.38
CA GLY A 314 -8.01 14.14 -14.84
C GLY A 314 -8.49 15.08 -13.73
N ILE A 315 -8.71 14.58 -12.51
CA ILE A 315 -9.05 15.41 -11.34
C ILE A 315 -7.93 16.44 -11.08
N MET A 316 -6.67 16.01 -11.10
CA MET A 316 -5.53 16.90 -10.97
C MET A 316 -5.52 17.97 -12.07
N GLY A 317 -5.84 17.59 -13.32
CA GLY A 317 -6.00 18.50 -14.44
C GLY A 317 -7.03 19.60 -14.15
N ILE A 318 -8.22 19.24 -13.64
CA ILE A 318 -9.23 20.21 -13.23
C ILE A 318 -8.69 21.13 -12.12
N LEU A 319 -8.11 20.55 -11.06
CA LEU A 319 -7.64 21.31 -9.91
C LEU A 319 -6.62 22.38 -10.29
N VAL A 320 -5.64 21.99 -11.12
CA VAL A 320 -4.58 22.89 -11.59
C VAL A 320 -5.14 23.91 -12.58
N GLY A 321 -5.89 23.44 -13.59
CA GLY A 321 -6.41 24.29 -14.67
C GLY A 321 -7.44 25.31 -14.20
N SER A 322 -8.24 24.99 -13.17
CA SER A 322 -9.26 25.91 -12.65
C SER A 322 -8.75 26.85 -11.57
N GLY A 323 -7.60 26.58 -10.95
CA GLY A 323 -7.11 27.35 -9.79
C GLY A 323 -7.55 26.83 -8.42
N LEU A 324 -8.33 25.73 -8.37
CA LEU A 324 -8.79 25.12 -7.10
C LEU A 324 -7.63 24.69 -6.19
N VAL A 325 -6.45 24.38 -6.75
CA VAL A 325 -5.24 24.09 -5.95
C VAL A 325 -4.95 25.25 -5.00
N VAL A 326 -4.99 26.49 -5.49
CA VAL A 326 -4.69 27.69 -4.71
C VAL A 326 -5.77 27.92 -3.65
N SER A 327 -7.04 27.88 -4.05
CA SER A 327 -8.17 28.08 -3.14
C SER A 327 -8.20 27.05 -1.99
N PHE A 328 -7.85 25.79 -2.27
CA PHE A 328 -7.73 24.78 -1.23
C PHE A 328 -6.46 24.96 -0.39
N ALA A 329 -5.34 25.38 -0.99
CA ALA A 329 -4.12 25.66 -0.24
C ALA A 329 -4.36 26.80 0.77
N GLU A 330 -5.05 27.87 0.37
CA GLU A 330 -5.43 28.97 1.27
C GLU A 330 -6.20 28.50 2.50
N LEU A 331 -7.04 27.47 2.37
CA LEU A 331 -7.76 26.89 3.52
C LEU A 331 -6.77 26.30 4.52
N PHE A 332 -5.77 25.55 4.06
CA PHE A 332 -4.71 25.02 4.91
C PHE A 332 -3.90 26.15 5.54
N VAL A 333 -3.48 27.15 4.74
CA VAL A 333 -2.70 28.30 5.22
C VAL A 333 -3.44 29.07 6.33
N ARG A 334 -4.77 29.23 6.23
CA ARG A 334 -5.57 29.92 7.25
C ARG A 334 -5.67 29.17 8.59
N ILE A 335 -5.58 27.85 8.58
CA ILE A 335 -5.80 27.01 9.78
C ILE A 335 -4.50 26.43 10.36
N SER A 336 -3.35 26.69 9.73
CA SER A 336 -2.07 26.07 10.07
C SER A 336 -0.90 27.05 10.06
N THR A 337 0.23 26.56 10.55
CA THR A 337 1.55 27.20 10.58
C THR A 337 2.56 26.23 9.98
N ALA A 338 3.82 26.66 9.77
CA ALA A 338 4.88 25.79 9.28
C ALA A 338 5.04 24.50 10.11
N GLU A 339 4.94 24.62 11.45
CA GLU A 339 5.05 23.53 12.41
C GLU A 339 3.83 22.59 12.39
N THR A 340 2.63 23.14 12.16
CA THR A 340 1.36 22.41 12.31
C THR A 340 0.79 21.90 10.98
N LEU A 341 1.29 22.37 9.84
CA LEU A 341 0.86 21.89 8.52
C LEU A 341 1.06 20.37 8.33
N PRO A 342 2.17 19.74 8.79
CA PRO A 342 2.33 18.29 8.65
C PRO A 342 1.23 17.49 9.37
N ILE A 343 0.81 17.89 10.58
CA ILE A 343 -0.26 17.18 11.29
C ILE A 343 -1.62 17.39 10.63
N TRP A 344 -1.90 18.58 10.09
CA TRP A 344 -3.11 18.80 9.27
C TRP A 344 -3.08 18.01 7.97
N SER A 345 -1.90 17.81 7.38
CA SER A 345 -1.70 16.94 6.21
C SER A 345 -1.94 15.46 6.56
N PHE A 346 -1.54 15.01 7.75
CA PHE A 346 -1.88 13.68 8.27
C PHE A 346 -3.38 13.49 8.48
N VAL A 347 -4.05 14.44 9.13
CA VAL A 347 -5.50 14.35 9.37
C VAL A 347 -6.27 14.35 8.05
N SER A 348 -5.98 15.31 7.17
CA SER A 348 -6.63 15.38 5.85
C SER A 348 -6.32 14.16 4.98
N GLY A 349 -5.07 13.66 5.02
CA GLY A 349 -4.67 12.45 4.32
C GLY A 349 -5.46 11.23 4.76
N GLY A 350 -5.66 11.06 6.07
CA GLY A 350 -6.48 9.98 6.61
C GLY A 350 -7.97 10.11 6.26
N LEU A 351 -8.52 11.32 6.30
CA LEU A 351 -9.92 11.58 5.94
C LEU A 351 -10.19 11.33 4.45
N ILE A 352 -9.30 11.78 3.57
CA ILE A 352 -9.43 11.57 2.13
C ILE A 352 -9.31 10.09 1.77
N ASN A 353 -8.39 9.35 2.40
CA ASN A 353 -8.22 7.92 2.12
C ASN A 353 -9.49 7.09 2.42
N ILE A 354 -10.28 7.47 3.43
CA ILE A 354 -11.59 6.81 3.70
C ILE A 354 -12.50 6.88 2.46
N LEU A 355 -12.39 7.97 1.69
CA LEU A 355 -13.15 8.18 0.47
C LEU A 355 -12.43 7.59 -0.75
N ALA A 356 -11.15 7.91 -0.98
CA ALA A 356 -10.37 7.51 -2.15
C ALA A 356 -9.12 6.70 -1.75
N PRO A 357 -9.21 5.36 -1.76
CA PRO A 357 -8.19 4.51 -1.15
C PRO A 357 -7.04 4.17 -2.08
N SER A 358 -6.12 5.11 -2.25
CA SER A 358 -4.93 4.92 -3.09
C SER A 358 -3.88 5.95 -2.73
N GLY A 359 -2.87 5.61 -1.91
CA GLY A 359 -1.85 6.59 -1.51
C GLY A 359 -1.19 7.32 -2.68
N GLY A 360 -0.91 6.62 -3.78
CA GLY A 360 -0.40 7.24 -5.01
C GLY A 360 -1.44 8.11 -5.73
N GLY A 361 -2.67 7.61 -5.90
CA GLY A 361 -3.74 8.35 -6.57
C GLY A 361 -4.21 9.58 -5.79
N GLN A 362 -4.33 9.44 -4.47
CA GLN A 362 -4.58 10.51 -3.52
C GLN A 362 -3.48 11.55 -3.58
N TRP A 363 -2.20 11.15 -3.63
CA TRP A 363 -1.10 12.10 -3.75
C TRP A 363 -1.17 12.93 -5.05
N ALA A 364 -1.61 12.34 -6.16
CA ALA A 364 -1.79 13.10 -7.39
C ALA A 364 -2.85 14.21 -7.28
N VAL A 365 -3.85 14.04 -6.41
CA VAL A 365 -4.94 15.00 -6.21
C VAL A 365 -4.61 15.98 -5.07
N GLN A 366 -4.16 15.46 -3.93
CA GLN A 366 -3.93 16.22 -2.70
C GLN A 366 -2.54 16.85 -2.64
N GLY A 367 -1.52 16.21 -3.23
CA GLY A 367 -0.13 16.64 -3.22
C GLY A 367 0.06 18.10 -3.66
N PRO A 368 -0.45 18.52 -4.84
CA PRO A 368 -0.34 19.91 -5.30
C PRO A 368 -0.87 20.91 -4.26
N VAL A 369 -1.99 20.60 -3.60
CA VAL A 369 -2.64 21.48 -2.61
C VAL A 369 -1.76 21.66 -1.37
N VAL A 370 -1.29 20.55 -0.78
CA VAL A 370 -0.53 20.62 0.48
C VAL A 370 0.90 21.12 0.27
N ILE A 371 1.49 20.87 -0.90
CA ILE A 371 2.81 21.40 -1.25
C ILE A 371 2.75 22.89 -1.52
N GLU A 372 1.68 23.37 -2.15
CA GLU A 372 1.46 24.82 -2.31
C GLU A 372 1.30 25.50 -0.94
N ALA A 373 0.49 24.93 -0.04
CA ALA A 373 0.37 25.45 1.33
C ALA A 373 1.71 25.43 2.10
N ALA A 374 2.51 24.38 1.92
CA ALA A 374 3.85 24.30 2.53
C ALA A 374 4.78 25.38 1.99
N ARG A 375 4.70 25.68 0.69
CA ARG A 375 5.47 26.76 0.08
C ARG A 375 5.10 28.12 0.66
N GLU A 376 3.80 28.41 0.79
CA GLU A 376 3.33 29.69 1.36
C GLU A 376 3.69 29.86 2.84
N LEU A 377 3.62 28.78 3.62
CA LEU A 377 3.97 28.79 5.04
C LEU A 377 5.47 28.64 5.32
N ASN A 378 6.30 28.42 4.28
CA ASN A 378 7.70 28.01 4.41
C ASN A 378 7.87 26.76 5.32
N ALA A 379 6.97 25.80 5.17
CA ALA A 379 6.96 24.53 5.89
C ALA A 379 7.80 23.46 5.20
N SER A 380 8.19 22.41 5.93
CA SER A 380 8.91 21.27 5.36
C SER A 380 8.07 20.52 4.33
N PHE A 381 8.53 20.45 3.08
CA PHE A 381 7.92 19.60 2.04
C PHE A 381 7.95 18.12 2.41
N ALA A 382 9.05 17.64 3.00
CA ALA A 382 9.19 16.24 3.41
C ALA A 382 8.18 15.87 4.49
N ALA A 383 8.12 16.62 5.60
CA ALA A 383 7.19 16.33 6.69
C ALA A 383 5.73 16.48 6.24
N THR A 384 5.43 17.46 5.38
CA THR A 384 4.09 17.68 4.84
C THR A 384 3.64 16.54 3.92
N ALA A 385 4.49 16.15 2.96
CA ALA A 385 4.21 15.06 2.04
C ALA A 385 4.03 13.73 2.78
N LEU A 386 4.91 13.46 3.75
CA LEU A 386 4.83 12.23 4.54
C LEU A 386 3.70 12.29 5.56
N GLY A 387 3.26 13.47 5.99
CA GLY A 387 2.00 13.66 6.70
C GLY A 387 0.84 13.05 5.92
N VAL A 388 0.67 13.43 4.65
CA VAL A 388 -0.38 12.86 3.78
C VAL A 388 -0.25 11.33 3.67
N GLN A 389 0.93 10.83 3.34
CA GLN A 389 1.18 9.38 3.17
C GLN A 389 0.93 8.58 4.46
N VAL A 390 1.33 9.12 5.61
CA VAL A 390 1.13 8.47 6.91
C VAL A 390 -0.33 8.52 7.33
N GLY A 391 -1.06 9.59 6.96
CA GLY A 391 -2.50 9.70 7.14
C GLY A 391 -3.26 8.64 6.34
N ASP A 392 -2.93 8.50 5.06
CA ASP A 392 -3.49 7.46 4.17
C ASP A 392 -3.28 6.06 4.75
N GLN A 393 -2.03 5.68 5.05
CA GLN A 393 -1.75 4.32 5.53
C GLN A 393 -2.40 4.02 6.87
N TRP A 394 -2.60 5.05 7.71
CA TRP A 394 -3.24 4.90 9.01
C TRP A 394 -4.71 4.47 8.84
N THR A 395 -5.48 5.16 8.01
CA THR A 395 -6.92 4.86 7.86
C THR A 395 -7.21 3.64 6.98
N ASN A 396 -6.20 3.08 6.29
CA ASN A 396 -6.29 1.77 5.63
C ASN A 396 -6.67 0.61 6.58
N MET A 397 -6.58 0.82 7.90
CA MET A 397 -7.10 -0.16 8.86
C MET A 397 -8.62 -0.31 8.78
N ILE A 398 -9.36 0.78 8.56
CA ILE A 398 -10.83 0.75 8.49
C ILE A 398 -11.35 0.91 7.07
N GLN A 399 -10.50 1.35 6.15
CA GLN A 399 -10.81 1.45 4.74
C GLN A 399 -10.71 0.04 4.11
N PRO A 400 -11.76 -0.46 3.44
CA PRO A 400 -11.83 -1.87 3.02
C PRO A 400 -11.14 -2.23 1.69
N PHE A 401 -10.71 -1.30 0.86
CA PHE A 401 -10.13 -1.59 -0.46
C PHE A 401 -8.98 -2.60 -0.39
N TRP A 402 -8.02 -2.38 0.49
CA TRP A 402 -6.86 -3.26 0.62
C TRP A 402 -7.12 -4.52 1.44
N ILE A 403 -8.06 -4.49 2.38
CA ILE A 403 -8.39 -5.66 3.20
C ILE A 403 -9.31 -6.64 2.43
N LEU A 404 -10.10 -6.17 1.46
CA LEU A 404 -11.01 -7.04 0.69
C LEU A 404 -10.30 -8.17 -0.06
N PRO A 405 -9.18 -7.95 -0.76
CA PRO A 405 -8.38 -9.03 -1.32
C PRO A 405 -7.90 -10.04 -0.27
N VAL A 406 -7.46 -9.56 0.89
CA VAL A 406 -7.04 -10.41 2.02
C VAL A 406 -8.19 -11.28 2.53
N LEU A 407 -9.38 -10.69 2.70
CA LEU A 407 -10.58 -11.39 3.15
C LEU A 407 -11.10 -12.40 2.12
N ALA A 408 -10.96 -12.10 0.83
CA ALA A 408 -11.33 -13.02 -0.25
C ALA A 408 -10.46 -14.29 -0.23
N ILE A 409 -9.17 -14.15 0.11
CA ILE A 409 -8.24 -15.26 0.29
C ILE A 409 -8.57 -16.01 1.59
N SER A 410 -8.81 -15.29 2.69
CA SER A 410 -9.04 -15.90 4.01
C SER A 410 -10.47 -16.43 4.21
N LYS A 411 -11.39 -16.23 3.26
CA LYS A 411 -12.82 -16.57 3.36
C LYS A 411 -13.54 -15.96 4.56
N LEU A 412 -13.01 -14.85 5.10
CA LEU A 412 -13.64 -14.09 6.17
C LEU A 412 -14.50 -12.96 5.61
N LYS A 413 -15.44 -12.47 6.41
CA LYS A 413 -16.21 -11.26 6.11
C LYS A 413 -15.58 -10.08 6.81
N LEU A 414 -15.75 -8.88 6.24
CA LEU A 414 -15.22 -7.64 6.83
C LEU A 414 -15.63 -7.46 8.31
N ARG A 415 -16.87 -7.85 8.65
CA ARG A 415 -17.40 -7.76 10.00
C ARG A 415 -16.66 -8.61 11.03
N ASP A 416 -16.00 -9.67 10.58
CA ASP A 416 -15.30 -10.62 11.44
C ASP A 416 -13.98 -10.01 11.94
N VAL A 417 -13.40 -9.06 11.18
CA VAL A 417 -12.11 -8.44 11.49
C VAL A 417 -12.22 -6.97 11.93
N MET A 418 -13.27 -6.25 11.50
CA MET A 418 -13.39 -4.80 11.66
C MET A 418 -13.26 -4.32 13.12
N GLY A 419 -13.74 -5.10 14.08
CA GLY A 419 -13.60 -4.78 15.50
C GLY A 419 -12.15 -4.64 15.95
N TYR A 420 -11.28 -5.53 15.49
CA TYR A 420 -9.84 -5.48 15.75
C TYR A 420 -9.18 -4.33 15.00
N MET A 421 -9.56 -4.14 13.75
CA MET A 421 -9.02 -3.07 12.91
C MET A 421 -9.24 -1.67 13.49
N VAL A 422 -10.39 -1.41 14.11
CA VAL A 422 -10.66 -0.12 14.78
C VAL A 422 -9.78 0.09 16.01
N LEU A 423 -9.49 -0.97 16.78
CA LEU A 423 -8.57 -0.86 17.92
C LEU A 423 -7.14 -0.59 17.45
N ILE A 424 -6.72 -1.27 16.39
CA ILE A 424 -5.42 -1.07 15.73
C ILE A 424 -5.32 0.34 15.14
N LEU A 425 -6.39 0.85 14.52
CA LEU A 425 -6.47 2.25 14.05
C LEU A 425 -6.19 3.22 15.19
N GLY A 426 -6.86 3.08 16.34
CA GLY A 426 -6.63 3.96 17.49
C GLY A 426 -5.19 3.89 18.00
N TYR A 427 -4.65 2.67 18.10
CA TYR A 427 -3.28 2.42 18.51
C TYR A 427 -2.24 3.08 17.58
N LEU A 428 -2.37 2.86 16.28
CA LEU A 428 -1.49 3.45 15.27
C LEU A 428 -1.66 4.98 15.16
N GLY A 429 -2.87 5.49 15.38
CA GLY A 429 -3.15 6.92 15.35
C GLY A 429 -2.37 7.70 16.40
N VAL A 430 -2.17 7.10 17.58
CA VAL A 430 -1.32 7.69 18.62
C VAL A 430 0.15 7.75 18.17
N ILE A 431 0.68 6.65 17.63
CA ILE A 431 2.09 6.58 17.19
C ILE A 431 2.33 7.54 16.02
N PHE A 432 1.53 7.43 14.96
CA PHE A 432 1.72 8.20 13.74
C PHE A 432 1.35 9.66 13.91
N GLY A 433 0.22 9.98 14.54
CA GLY A 433 -0.16 11.35 14.84
C GLY A 433 0.89 12.05 15.71
N GLY A 434 1.39 11.37 16.76
CA GLY A 434 2.47 11.89 17.60
C GLY A 434 3.77 12.10 16.81
N THR A 435 4.14 11.15 15.95
CA THR A 435 5.34 11.25 15.11
C THR A 435 5.27 12.45 14.17
N ILE A 436 4.17 12.59 13.41
CA ILE A 436 4.02 13.68 12.44
C ILE A 436 3.93 15.04 13.13
N TRP A 437 3.23 15.11 14.26
CA TRP A 437 3.21 16.32 15.08
C TRP A 437 4.63 16.73 15.47
N ILE A 438 5.38 15.85 16.14
CA ILE A 438 6.74 16.15 16.60
C ILE A 438 7.63 16.52 15.42
N TRP A 439 7.52 15.80 14.30
CA TRP A 439 8.32 16.07 13.12
C TRP A 439 8.08 17.48 12.56
N GLY A 440 6.83 17.93 12.50
CA GLY A 440 6.52 19.29 12.06
C GLY A 440 7.30 20.35 12.83
N TYR A 441 7.34 20.27 14.16
CA TYR A 441 8.11 21.19 15.01
C TYR A 441 9.64 21.04 14.90
N LEU A 442 10.14 19.86 14.52
CA LEU A 442 11.57 19.66 14.31
C LEU A 442 12.07 20.16 12.94
N SER A 443 11.15 20.39 12.01
CA SER A 443 11.45 20.67 10.60
C SER A 443 11.02 22.06 10.11
N ALA A 444 10.35 22.84 10.97
CA ALA A 444 9.87 24.18 10.69
C ALA A 444 10.91 25.26 10.95
#